data_AF-A0A395M391-F1
#
_entry.id   AF-A0A395M391-F1
#
_cell.length_a   1.000
_cell.length_b   1.000
_cell.length_c   1.000
_cell.angle_alpha   90.00
_cell.angle_beta   90.00
_cell.angle_gamma   90.00
#
_symmetry.space_group_name_H-M   'P 1'
#
loop_
_entity.id
_entity.type
_entity.pdbx_description
1 polymer ?
#
loop_
_entity_poly.entity_id
_entity_poly.type
_entity_poly.pdbx_seq_one_letter_code
_entity_poly.pdbx_strand_id
1 'polypeptide(L)'
;MSESLERGGLTPQEWKDLQVQIAELFDITLRYAEIVAKESDKVWDKDRPKFVKPKDMSVDEALAEYQKRLREFEDERQRAYEKNYNRIKADSFDRVVKIEKYLERLAASVGVNFSVGLDRKR
;
A
#
# COMPACT_ATOMS: atom_id res chain seq x y z
N MET A 1 -43.52 0.87 -15.17
CA MET A 1 -42.69 1.16 -13.98
C MET A 1 -42.31 -0.20 -13.42
N SER A 2 -41.15 -0.80 -13.67
CA SER A 2 -39.85 -0.26 -13.30
C SER A 2 -38.72 -0.99 -14.06
N GLU A 3 -38.36 -0.51 -15.25
CA GLU A 3 -37.10 -0.90 -15.93
C GLU A 3 -35.85 -0.46 -15.14
N SER A 4 -36.05 0.30 -14.07
CA SER A 4 -35.02 0.95 -13.26
C SER A 4 -34.40 0.06 -12.17
N LEU A 5 -34.88 -1.18 -11.99
CA LEU A 5 -34.47 -2.04 -10.87
C LEU A 5 -33.15 -2.79 -11.09
N GLU A 6 -32.68 -3.01 -12.32
CA GLU A 6 -31.63 -4.01 -12.54
C GLU A 6 -30.63 -3.68 -13.65
N ARG A 7 -29.86 -2.59 -13.53
CA ARG A 7 -28.53 -2.59 -14.19
C ARG A 7 -27.59 -3.45 -13.35
N GLY A 8 -27.69 -4.77 -13.53
CA GLY A 8 -26.73 -5.75 -12.99
C GLY A 8 -26.72 -5.88 -11.46
N GLY A 9 -27.86 -5.81 -10.78
CA GLY A 9 -27.94 -6.11 -9.32
C GLY A 9 -27.51 -5.00 -8.35
N LEU A 10 -27.18 -3.81 -8.84
CA LEU A 10 -26.98 -2.60 -8.03
C LEU A 10 -28.01 -1.52 -8.36
N THR A 11 -28.44 -0.79 -7.34
CA THR A 11 -29.28 0.41 -7.49
C THR A 11 -28.47 1.59 -8.06
N PRO A 12 -29.13 2.63 -8.62
CA PRO A 12 -28.43 3.82 -9.12
C PRO A 12 -27.55 4.51 -8.08
N GLN A 13 -27.97 4.49 -6.80
CA GLN A 13 -27.21 5.08 -5.70
C GLN A 13 -25.95 4.25 -5.37
N GLU A 14 -26.05 2.92 -5.42
CA GLU A 14 -24.92 2.01 -5.21
C GLU A 14 -23.91 2.09 -6.36
N TRP A 15 -24.39 2.25 -7.60
CA TRP A 15 -23.53 2.54 -8.74
C TRP A 15 -22.72 3.82 -8.56
N LYS A 16 -23.36 4.88 -8.07
CA LYS A 16 -22.69 6.14 -7.77
C LYS A 16 -21.67 5.97 -6.63
N ASP A 17 -22.02 5.24 -5.57
CA ASP A 17 -21.08 4.97 -4.47
C ASP A 17 -19.87 4.15 -4.95
N LEU A 18 -20.09 3.08 -5.74
CA LEU A 18 -19.00 2.28 -6.32
C LEU A 18 -18.02 3.15 -7.13
N GLN A 19 -18.52 4.04 -7.99
CA GLN A 19 -17.68 4.95 -8.76
C GLN A 19 -16.85 5.87 -7.85
N VAL A 20 -17.45 6.39 -6.78
CA VAL A 20 -16.77 7.23 -5.78
C VAL A 20 -15.70 6.43 -5.05
N GLN A 21 -16.00 5.22 -4.58
CA GLN A 21 -15.02 4.37 -3.88
C GLN A 21 -13.81 4.05 -4.77
N ILE A 22 -14.05 3.73 -6.06
CA ILE A 22 -12.98 3.46 -7.04
C ILE A 22 -12.12 4.73 -7.26
N ALA A 23 -12.76 5.88 -7.51
CA ALA A 23 -12.04 7.13 -7.73
C ALA A 23 -11.19 7.52 -6.50
N GLU A 24 -11.74 7.40 -5.30
CA GLU A 24 -11.03 7.69 -4.06
C GLU A 24 -9.88 6.70 -3.81
N LEU A 25 -9.99 5.44 -4.24
CA LEU A 25 -8.90 4.46 -4.19
C LEU A 25 -7.75 4.83 -5.14
N PHE A 26 -8.06 5.30 -6.36
CA PHE A 26 -7.06 5.85 -7.27
C PHE A 26 -6.38 7.08 -6.67
N ASP A 27 -7.13 8.00 -6.08
CA ASP A 27 -6.57 9.18 -5.40
C ASP A 27 -5.66 8.81 -4.21
N ILE A 28 -5.99 7.76 -3.45
CA ILE A 28 -5.09 7.23 -2.40
C ILE A 28 -3.80 6.69 -3.01
N THR A 29 -3.92 5.97 -4.13
CA THR A 29 -2.77 5.37 -4.82
C THR A 29 -1.85 6.45 -5.41
N LEU A 30 -2.42 7.51 -5.98
CA LEU A 30 -1.66 8.68 -6.45
C LEU A 30 -0.96 9.38 -5.29
N ARG A 31 -1.67 9.62 -4.18
CA ARG A 31 -1.06 10.20 -2.97
C ARG A 31 0.05 9.32 -2.41
N TYR A 32 -0.08 7.99 -2.48
CA TYR A 32 1.01 7.08 -2.10
C TYR A 32 2.22 7.26 -3.00
N ALA A 33 2.02 7.25 -4.33
CA ALA A 33 3.10 7.44 -5.29
C ALA A 33 3.81 8.79 -5.06
N GLU A 34 3.07 9.85 -4.75
CA GLU A 34 3.63 11.15 -4.39
C GLU A 34 4.39 11.15 -3.06
N ILE A 35 3.88 10.48 -2.02
CA ILE A 35 4.59 10.35 -0.74
C ILE A 35 5.88 9.56 -0.93
N VAL A 36 5.84 8.45 -1.66
CA VAL A 36 7.03 7.66 -2.00
C VAL A 36 8.01 8.51 -2.79
N ALA A 37 7.57 9.28 -3.79
CA ALA A 37 8.44 10.17 -4.55
C ALA A 37 9.05 11.29 -3.69
N LYS A 38 8.26 11.96 -2.84
CA LYS A 38 8.73 13.05 -1.97
C LYS A 38 9.63 12.58 -0.82
N GLU A 39 9.37 11.38 -0.29
CA GLU A 39 10.19 10.81 0.77
C GLU A 39 11.38 10.01 0.24
N SER A 40 11.32 9.55 -1.03
CA SER A 40 12.47 9.06 -1.79
C SER A 40 13.63 10.05 -1.68
N ASP A 41 13.36 11.33 -1.91
CA ASP A 41 14.37 12.41 -1.86
C ASP A 41 15.04 12.63 -0.49
N LYS A 42 14.50 12.13 0.62
CA LYS A 42 15.06 12.38 1.97
C LYS A 42 15.64 11.15 2.67
N VAL A 43 15.04 9.98 2.46
CA VAL A 43 15.41 8.74 3.16
C VAL A 43 16.04 7.74 2.21
N TRP A 44 15.65 7.77 0.92
CA TRP A 44 16.14 6.83 -0.09
C TRP A 44 17.32 7.41 -0.90
N ASP A 45 17.39 8.74 -1.02
CA ASP A 45 18.51 9.52 -1.57
C ASP A 45 19.67 9.72 -0.59
N LYS A 46 19.48 9.41 0.71
CA LYS A 46 20.63 9.31 1.62
C LYS A 46 21.51 8.17 1.14
N ASP A 47 22.72 8.50 0.71
CA ASP A 47 23.76 7.54 0.39
C ASP A 47 23.90 6.54 1.54
N ARG A 48 23.93 5.24 1.20
CA ARG A 48 24.27 4.18 2.15
C ARG A 48 25.58 4.57 2.85
N PRO A 49 25.68 4.47 4.19
CA PRO A 49 26.92 4.73 4.89
C PRO A 49 28.07 3.98 4.22
N LYS A 50 29.18 4.66 3.96
CA LYS A 50 30.39 4.05 3.40
C LYS A 50 31.31 3.67 4.56
N PHE A 51 31.95 2.51 4.45
CA PHE A 51 32.99 2.14 5.42
C PHE A 51 34.19 3.07 5.25
N VAL A 52 34.51 3.81 6.30
CA VAL A 52 35.71 4.65 6.37
C VAL A 52 36.40 4.31 7.67
N LYS A 53 37.65 3.83 7.58
CA LYS A 53 38.49 3.59 8.74
C LYS A 53 39.32 4.83 9.06
N PRO A 54 39.14 5.47 10.23
CA PRO A 54 40.04 6.51 10.72
C PRO A 54 41.46 5.96 10.96
N LYS A 55 42.47 6.82 10.82
CA LYS A 55 43.89 6.42 10.99
C LYS A 55 44.21 6.02 12.43
N ASP A 56 43.49 6.61 13.36
CA ASP A 56 43.61 6.57 14.82
C ASP A 56 42.77 5.47 15.50
N MET A 57 41.97 4.72 14.74
CA MET A 57 41.06 3.69 15.25
C MET A 57 41.50 2.29 14.82
N SER A 58 41.25 1.23 15.60
CA SER A 58 41.50 -0.14 15.12
C SER A 58 40.51 -0.54 14.01
N VAL A 59 40.82 -1.60 13.25
CA VAL A 59 39.92 -2.10 12.18
C VAL A 59 38.61 -2.62 12.78
N ASP A 60 38.68 -3.31 13.91
CA ASP A 60 37.51 -3.89 14.58
C ASP A 60 36.59 -2.82 15.14
N GLU A 61 37.14 -1.76 15.74
CA GLU A 61 36.35 -0.60 16.20
C GLU A 61 35.69 0.14 15.03
N ALA A 62 36.42 0.34 13.92
CA ALA A 62 35.86 0.97 12.72
C ALA A 62 34.73 0.13 12.10
N LEU A 63 34.86 -1.21 12.13
CA LEU A 63 33.82 -2.13 11.66
C LEU A 63 32.59 -2.11 12.57
N ALA A 64 32.78 -2.09 13.89
CA ALA A 64 31.68 -2.02 14.85
C ALA A 64 30.88 -0.71 14.69
N GLU A 65 31.57 0.43 14.56
CA GLU A 65 30.95 1.74 14.33
C GLU A 65 30.22 1.79 12.97
N TYR A 66 30.82 1.22 11.92
CA TYR A 66 30.17 1.11 10.63
C TYR A 66 28.90 0.26 10.66
N GLN A 67 28.95 -0.92 11.31
CA GLN A 67 27.79 -1.79 11.48
C GLN A 67 26.68 -1.14 12.30
N LYS A 68 27.04 -0.31 13.28
CA LYS A 68 26.07 0.48 14.06
C LYS A 68 25.36 1.50 13.17
N ARG A 69 26.12 2.31 12.41
CA ARG A 69 25.55 3.30 11.48
C ARG A 69 24.70 2.66 10.38
N LEU A 70 25.11 1.48 9.88
CA LEU A 70 24.34 0.74 8.90
C LEU A 70 22.99 0.29 9.46
N ARG A 71 22.97 -0.24 10.69
CA ARG A 71 21.72 -0.62 11.36
C ARG A 71 20.81 0.57 11.63
N GLU A 72 21.36 1.69 12.09
CA GLU A 72 20.59 2.93 12.30
C GLU A 72 19.96 3.43 10.99
N PHE A 73 20.69 3.34 9.88
CA PHE A 73 20.20 3.67 8.55
C PHE A 73 19.08 2.74 8.08
N GLU A 74 19.24 1.43 8.27
CA GLU A 74 18.21 0.43 7.94
C GLU A 74 16.94 0.59 8.78
N ASP A 75 17.09 0.84 10.09
CA ASP A 75 15.98 1.10 11.01
C ASP A 75 15.23 2.39 10.65
N GLU A 76 15.94 3.47 10.29
CA GLU A 76 15.32 4.74 9.86
C GLU A 76 14.45 4.50 8.61
N ARG A 77 14.96 3.75 7.63
CA ARG A 77 14.24 3.39 6.40
C ARG A 77 13.03 2.51 6.69
N GLN A 78 13.19 1.51 7.53
CA GLN A 78 12.11 0.60 7.89
C GLN A 78 10.97 1.34 8.61
N ARG A 79 11.29 2.21 9.57
CA ARG A 79 10.27 3.02 10.27
C ARG A 79 9.55 3.98 9.34
N ALA A 80 10.27 4.61 8.40
CA ALA A 80 9.66 5.49 7.41
C ALA A 80 8.69 4.71 6.49
N TYR A 81 9.12 3.52 6.03
CA TYR A 81 8.27 2.61 5.26
C TYR A 81 7.00 2.22 6.04
N GLU A 82 7.14 1.73 7.27
CA GLU A 82 6.01 1.25 8.08
C GLU A 82 5.01 2.36 8.41
N LYS A 83 5.50 3.57 8.74
CA LYS A 83 4.65 4.72 9.04
C LYS A 83 3.76 5.09 7.86
N ASN A 84 4.32 5.11 6.65
CA ASN A 84 3.57 5.47 5.45
C ASN A 84 2.67 4.33 4.98
N TYR A 85 3.19 3.10 4.99
CA TYR A 85 2.43 1.91 4.63
C TYR A 85 1.19 1.75 5.51
N ASN A 86 1.33 1.87 6.84
CA ASN A 86 0.20 1.72 7.75
C ASN A 86 -0.87 2.81 7.57
N ARG A 87 -0.46 4.06 7.29
CA ARG A 87 -1.39 5.16 7.02
C ARG A 87 -2.22 4.90 5.76
N ILE A 88 -1.58 4.38 4.72
CA ILE A 88 -2.22 4.17 3.41
C ILE A 88 -3.02 2.88 3.39
N LYS A 89 -2.56 1.84 4.08
CA LYS A 89 -3.30 0.61 4.31
C LYS A 89 -4.62 0.88 5.03
N ALA A 90 -4.61 1.73 6.06
CA ALA A 90 -5.83 2.10 6.77
C ALA A 90 -6.84 2.82 5.85
N ASP A 91 -6.38 3.80 5.05
CA ASP A 91 -7.25 4.57 4.16
C ASP A 91 -7.82 3.74 2.98
N SER A 92 -7.11 2.69 2.56
CA SER A 92 -7.49 1.87 1.39
C SER A 92 -8.32 0.64 1.76
N PHE A 93 -8.15 0.05 2.95
CA PHE A 93 -8.77 -1.23 3.32
C PHE A 93 -10.31 -1.17 3.29
N ASP A 94 -10.92 -0.18 3.95
CA ASP A 94 -12.38 -0.05 4.01
C ASP A 94 -13.00 0.16 2.61
N ARG A 95 -12.25 0.80 1.71
CA ARG A 95 -12.68 1.10 0.35
C ARG A 95 -12.64 -0.14 -0.52
N VAL A 96 -11.54 -0.90 -0.45
CA VAL A 96 -11.41 -2.19 -1.13
C VAL A 96 -12.53 -3.14 -0.70
N VAL A 97 -12.80 -3.26 0.60
CA VAL A 97 -13.89 -4.10 1.12
C VAL A 97 -15.26 -3.66 0.59
N LYS A 98 -15.52 -2.35 0.47
CA LYS A 98 -16.77 -1.85 -0.12
C LYS A 98 -16.87 -2.15 -1.62
N ILE A 99 -15.78 -1.96 -2.37
CA ILE A 99 -15.72 -2.28 -3.80
C ILE A 99 -15.95 -3.77 -4.01
N GLU A 100 -15.28 -4.63 -3.25
CA GLU A 100 -15.45 -6.09 -3.31
C GLU A 100 -16.90 -6.50 -3.10
N LYS A 101 -17.58 -5.96 -2.08
CA LYS A 101 -19.02 -6.23 -1.84
C LYS A 101 -19.92 -5.84 -3.01
N TYR A 102 -19.64 -4.72 -3.67
CA TYR A 102 -20.39 -4.32 -4.85
C TYR A 102 -20.09 -5.24 -6.05
N LEU A 103 -18.82 -5.62 -6.25
CA LEU A 103 -18.41 -6.55 -7.30
C LEU A 103 -19.01 -7.95 -7.10
N GLU A 104 -19.09 -8.45 -5.86
CA GLU A 104 -19.76 -9.71 -5.53
C GLU A 104 -21.25 -9.68 -5.91
N ARG A 105 -21.94 -8.58 -5.64
CA ARG A 105 -23.35 -8.40 -6.01
C ARG A 105 -23.54 -8.29 -7.52
N LEU A 106 -22.67 -7.56 -8.20
CA LEU A 106 -22.65 -7.47 -9.66
C LEU A 106 -22.44 -8.87 -10.26
N ALA A 107 -21.50 -9.65 -9.74
CA ALA A 107 -21.19 -11.00 -10.20
C ALA A 107 -22.38 -11.96 -10.01
N ALA A 108 -22.97 -11.95 -8.81
CA ALA A 108 -24.15 -12.75 -8.50
C ALA A 108 -25.31 -12.45 -9.46
N SER A 109 -25.48 -11.19 -9.86
CA SER A 109 -26.52 -10.78 -10.82
C SER A 109 -26.32 -11.34 -12.24
N VAL A 110 -25.08 -11.62 -12.63
CA VAL A 110 -24.73 -12.20 -13.93
C VAL A 110 -24.43 -13.70 -13.86
N GLY A 111 -24.70 -14.34 -12.72
CA GLY A 111 -24.48 -15.78 -12.50
C GLY A 111 -23.00 -16.17 -12.36
N VAL A 112 -22.10 -15.21 -12.12
CA VAL A 112 -20.67 -15.43 -11.89
C VAL A 112 -20.39 -15.36 -10.40
N ASN A 113 -19.57 -16.28 -9.88
CA ASN A 113 -19.13 -16.22 -8.50
C ASN A 113 -17.64 -15.87 -8.48
N PHE A 114 -17.28 -14.69 -7.98
CA PHE A 114 -15.89 -14.34 -7.66
C PHE A 114 -15.48 -15.02 -6.36
N SER A 115 -15.61 -16.33 -6.27
CA SER A 115 -14.87 -17.08 -5.27
C SER A 115 -13.40 -17.02 -5.70
N VAL A 116 -12.63 -16.12 -5.07
CA VAL A 116 -11.17 -16.22 -5.05
C VAL A 116 -10.90 -17.58 -4.43
N GLY A 117 -10.55 -18.55 -5.27
CA GLY A 117 -10.25 -19.90 -4.84
C GLY A 117 -9.23 -19.83 -3.71
N LEU A 118 -9.65 -20.24 -2.52
CA LEU A 118 -8.74 -20.90 -1.60
C LEU A 118 -8.35 -22.23 -2.27
N ASP A 119 -7.55 -22.17 -3.34
CA ASP A 119 -6.69 -23.28 -3.76
C ASP A 119 -5.58 -23.38 -2.70
N ARG A 120 -5.97 -23.66 -1.45
CA ARG A 120 -5.10 -24.35 -0.52
C ARG A 120 -5.01 -25.77 -1.04
N LYS A 121 -4.00 -25.99 -1.88
CA LYS A 121 -3.54 -27.30 -2.32
C LYS A 121 -3.66 -28.29 -1.16
N ARG A 122 -4.47 -29.32 -1.38
CA ARG A 122 -4.41 -30.58 -0.64
C ARG A 122 -3.06 -31.25 -0.87
#